data_AF-A0A067N2X0-F1
#
_entry.id   AF-A0A067N2X0-F1
#
_cell.length_a   1.000
_cell.length_b   1.000
_cell.length_c   1.000
_cell.angle_alpha   90.00
_cell.angle_beta   90.00
_cell.angle_gamma   90.00
#
_symmetry.space_group_name_H-M   'P 1'
#
loop_
_entity.id
_entity.type
_entity.pdbx_description
1 polymer ?
#
loop_
_entity_poly.entity_id
_entity_poly.type
_entity_poly.pdbx_seq_one_letter_code
_entity_poly.pdbx_strand_id
1 'polypeptide(L)'
;MDNPSYAFPLISIPDLIEIITEWGIPVSEEDLAKPSAALVQNIYLVLLNEMAGIDISDIEAPRQILLNDLDYPDYYIEALTLQMLHYHIGRLAKVARIESFTMQDLTRPEGLRTRKILSGIHNVMLCMQQHDEVLEKTMKKSQEAPEREAQLEYELEQIRSKLDELAYEREAEKPQIQELQVKLRELSIQFPTLNKEVLALQEQNETLRKERNALKHRLVRILRRIQPLLISYTFL
;
A
#
# COMPACT_ATOMS: atom_id res chain seq x y z
N MET A 1 28.76 -52.28 -10.66
CA MET A 1 28.60 -51.74 -9.29
C MET A 1 28.37 -50.26 -9.48
N ASP A 2 27.11 -49.89 -9.66
CA ASP A 2 26.71 -48.56 -10.07
C ASP A 2 27.05 -47.57 -8.97
N ASN A 3 27.93 -46.63 -9.29
CA ASN A 3 28.25 -45.51 -8.42
C ASN A 3 26.99 -44.63 -8.41
N PRO A 4 26.26 -44.47 -7.29
CA PRO A 4 25.09 -43.60 -7.29
C PRO A 4 25.61 -42.18 -7.48
N SER A 5 25.46 -41.67 -8.70
CA SER A 5 25.73 -40.28 -9.05
C SER A 5 24.80 -39.44 -8.18
N TYR A 6 25.36 -38.82 -7.13
CA TYR A 6 24.60 -38.00 -6.21
C TYR A 6 24.06 -36.76 -6.92
N ALA A 7 22.89 -36.29 -6.50
CA ALA A 7 22.26 -35.10 -7.08
C ALA A 7 22.97 -33.78 -6.71
N PHE A 8 23.98 -33.82 -5.84
CA PHE A 8 24.69 -32.66 -5.31
C PHE A 8 26.19 -32.96 -5.14
N PRO A 9 27.06 -31.93 -5.23
CA PRO A 9 28.50 -32.08 -5.03
C PRO A 9 28.84 -32.41 -3.57
N LEU A 10 29.88 -33.23 -3.36
CA LEU A 10 30.44 -33.45 -2.03
C LEU A 10 31.41 -32.31 -1.71
N ILE A 11 31.25 -31.72 -0.52
CA ILE A 11 32.13 -30.67 -0.01
C ILE A 11 33.48 -31.30 0.36
N SER A 12 34.58 -30.58 0.08
CA SER A 12 35.91 -31.02 0.47
C SER A 12 36.05 -30.95 2.00
N ILE A 13 36.98 -31.72 2.59
CA ILE A 13 37.17 -31.70 4.04
C ILE A 13 37.59 -30.31 4.55
N PRO A 14 38.55 -29.61 3.89
CA PRO A 14 38.92 -28.24 4.28
C PRO A 14 37.73 -27.27 4.27
N ASP A 15 36.94 -27.26 3.20
CA ASP A 15 35.79 -26.35 3.09
C ASP A 15 34.72 -26.69 4.13
N LEU A 16 34.51 -27.98 4.42
CA LEU A 16 33.56 -28.40 5.44
C LEU A 16 33.99 -27.94 6.85
N ILE A 17 35.30 -27.93 7.15
CA ILE A 17 35.82 -27.39 8.41
C ILE A 17 35.53 -25.89 8.50
N GLU A 18 35.78 -25.15 7.43
CA GLU A 18 35.51 -23.70 7.37
C GLU A 18 34.03 -23.42 7.65
N ILE A 19 33.12 -24.10 6.93
CA ILE A 19 31.67 -23.96 7.08
C ILE A 19 31.20 -24.28 8.51
N ILE A 20 31.67 -25.39 9.10
CA ILE A 20 31.25 -25.76 10.47
C ILE A 20 31.80 -24.77 11.51
N THR A 21 32.99 -24.23 11.26
CA THR A 21 33.61 -23.22 12.12
C THR A 21 32.86 -21.88 12.03
N GLU A 22 32.34 -21.51 10.86
CA GLU A 22 31.45 -20.35 10.69
C GLU A 22 30.17 -20.48 11.52
N TRP A 23 29.66 -21.70 11.71
CA TRP A 23 28.54 -22.00 12.61
C TRP A 23 28.91 -21.98 14.10
N GLY A 24 30.16 -21.62 14.45
CA GLY A 24 30.63 -21.50 15.82
C GLY A 24 31.05 -22.81 16.47
N ILE A 25 31.17 -23.90 15.71
CA ILE A 25 31.61 -25.22 16.21
C ILE A 25 33.06 -25.45 15.78
N PRO A 26 34.03 -25.46 16.71
CA PRO A 26 35.42 -25.75 16.37
C PRO A 26 35.57 -27.24 16.00
N VAL A 27 36.10 -27.52 14.82
CA VAL A 27 36.24 -28.90 14.29
C VAL A 27 37.60 -29.08 13.63
N SER A 28 38.22 -30.25 13.85
CA SER A 28 39.44 -30.67 13.15
C SER A 28 39.17 -31.69 12.04
N GLU A 29 40.16 -31.93 11.18
CA GLU A 29 40.07 -32.99 10.16
C GLU A 29 39.91 -34.39 10.78
N GLU A 30 40.52 -34.65 11.95
CA GLU A 30 40.38 -35.92 12.66
C GLU A 30 38.96 -36.12 13.18
N ASP A 31 38.33 -35.06 13.68
CA ASP A 31 36.94 -35.08 14.13
C ASP A 31 35.97 -35.39 12.99
N LEU A 32 36.24 -34.94 11.76
CA LEU A 32 35.42 -35.28 10.59
C LEU A 32 35.71 -36.68 10.04
N ALA A 33 36.93 -37.17 10.20
CA ALA A 33 37.29 -38.53 9.81
C ALA A 33 36.63 -39.57 10.74
N LYS A 34 36.57 -39.28 12.05
CA LYS A 34 35.97 -40.13 13.10
C LYS A 34 35.05 -39.29 13.99
N PRO A 35 33.86 -38.91 13.49
CA PRO A 35 32.95 -38.06 14.23
C PRO A 35 32.47 -38.72 15.52
N SER A 36 32.47 -37.94 16.60
CA SER A 36 31.80 -38.34 17.84
C SER A 36 30.30 -38.07 17.73
N ALA A 37 29.49 -38.89 18.42
CA ALA A 37 28.04 -38.71 18.46
C ALA A 37 27.66 -37.30 18.98
N ALA A 38 28.35 -36.83 20.03
CA ALA A 38 28.11 -35.51 20.62
C ALA A 38 28.38 -34.37 19.63
N LEU A 39 29.49 -34.46 18.87
CA LEU A 39 29.83 -33.46 17.87
C LEU A 39 28.76 -33.39 16.78
N VAL A 40 28.37 -34.54 16.23
CA VAL A 40 27.39 -34.60 15.12
C VAL A 40 26.00 -34.14 15.56
N GLN A 41 25.59 -34.51 16.77
CA GLN A 41 24.33 -34.02 17.34
C GLN A 41 24.35 -32.50 17.51
N ASN A 42 25.45 -31.91 17.98
CA ASN A 42 25.59 -30.47 18.09
C ASN A 42 25.54 -29.77 16.71
N ILE A 43 26.26 -30.30 15.72
CA ILE A 43 26.20 -29.77 14.35
C ILE A 43 24.77 -29.81 13.79
N TYR A 44 24.04 -30.91 14.00
CA TYR A 44 22.66 -31.02 13.54
C TYR A 44 21.69 -30.11 14.28
N LEU A 45 21.89 -29.86 15.57
CA LEU A 45 21.11 -28.88 16.31
C LEU A 45 21.30 -27.47 15.74
N VAL A 46 22.54 -27.06 15.49
CA VAL A 46 22.81 -25.75 14.89
C VAL A 46 22.21 -25.66 13.49
N LEU A 47 22.31 -26.72 12.68
CA LEU A 47 21.67 -26.77 11.36
C LEU A 47 20.14 -26.67 11.41
N LEU A 48 19.50 -27.29 12.41
CA LEU A 48 18.05 -27.18 12.60
C LEU A 48 17.63 -25.76 12.97
N ASN A 49 18.42 -25.09 13.81
CA ASN A 49 18.18 -23.69 14.15
C ASN A 49 18.33 -22.79 12.92
N GLU A 50 19.43 -22.91 12.17
CA GLU A 50 19.69 -22.07 10.99
C GLU A 50 18.66 -22.28 9.87
N MET A 51 18.26 -23.53 9.60
CA MET A 51 17.39 -23.84 8.46
C MET A 51 15.89 -23.79 8.76
N ALA A 52 15.50 -24.11 10.00
CA ALA A 52 14.10 -24.29 10.37
C ALA A 52 13.68 -23.41 11.56
N GLY A 53 14.60 -22.65 12.17
CA GLY A 53 14.33 -21.87 13.38
C GLY A 53 13.96 -22.75 14.58
N ILE A 54 14.36 -24.03 14.56
CA ILE A 54 14.07 -24.99 15.64
C ILE A 54 15.26 -24.99 16.59
N ASP A 55 15.05 -24.45 17.78
CA ASP A 55 16.05 -24.41 18.83
C ASP A 55 15.95 -25.67 19.73
N ILE A 56 16.92 -25.84 20.63
CA ILE A 56 16.91 -26.90 21.66
C ILE A 56 15.63 -26.80 22.49
N SER A 57 15.16 -25.59 22.81
CA SER A 57 13.94 -25.36 23.58
C SER A 57 12.68 -25.94 22.90
N ASP A 58 12.61 -25.90 21.56
CA ASP A 58 11.51 -26.48 20.77
C ASP A 58 11.51 -28.01 20.78
N ILE A 59 12.65 -28.63 21.12
CA ILE A 59 12.77 -30.08 21.35
C ILE A 59 12.46 -30.41 22.81
N GLU A 60 12.94 -29.61 23.75
CA GLU A 60 12.79 -29.89 25.19
C GLU A 60 11.36 -29.69 25.70
N ALA A 61 10.62 -28.69 25.20
CA ALA A 61 9.27 -28.42 25.67
C ALA A 61 8.29 -29.58 25.35
N PRO A 62 8.20 -30.10 24.11
CA PRO A 62 7.40 -31.28 23.82
C PRO A 62 7.88 -32.53 24.57
N ARG A 63 9.20 -32.68 24.76
CA ARG A 63 9.78 -33.78 25.54
C ARG A 63 9.26 -33.74 26.98
N GLN A 64 9.26 -32.57 27.61
CA GLN A 64 8.83 -32.42 28.99
C GLN A 64 7.35 -32.77 29.17
N ILE A 65 6.50 -32.39 28.21
CA ILE A 65 5.08 -32.75 28.22
C ILE A 65 4.92 -34.28 28.21
N LEU A 66 5.62 -34.97 27.31
CA LEU A 66 5.56 -36.44 27.22
C LEU A 66 6.12 -37.13 28.46
N LEU A 67 7.19 -36.60 29.06
CA LEU A 67 7.79 -37.15 30.27
C LEU A 67 6.82 -37.06 31.47
N ASN A 68 6.02 -36.00 31.56
CA ASN A 68 5.07 -35.83 32.66
C ASN A 68 3.94 -36.88 32.66
N ASP A 69 3.67 -37.50 31.52
CA ASP A 69 2.64 -38.53 31.36
C ASP A 69 3.16 -39.96 31.63
N LEU A 70 4.47 -40.11 31.92
CA LEU A 70 5.11 -41.41 32.14
C LEU A 70 5.36 -41.69 33.62
N ASP A 71 5.16 -42.95 34.04
CA ASP A 71 5.38 -43.37 35.43
C ASP A 71 6.86 -43.32 35.87
N TYR A 72 7.79 -43.43 34.92
CA TYR A 72 9.24 -43.47 35.17
C TYR A 72 10.01 -42.60 34.16
N PRO A 73 9.87 -41.27 34.22
CA PRO A 73 10.38 -40.36 33.19
C PRO A 73 11.90 -40.46 32.99
N ASP A 74 12.66 -40.66 34.07
CA ASP A 74 14.14 -40.66 34.06
C ASP A 74 14.74 -41.67 33.07
N TYR A 75 14.09 -42.82 32.85
CA TYR A 75 14.57 -43.84 31.91
C TYR A 75 14.40 -43.45 30.44
N TYR A 76 13.53 -42.48 30.15
CA TYR A 76 13.15 -42.11 28.78
C TYR A 76 13.75 -40.80 28.31
N ILE A 77 14.40 -40.02 29.19
CA ILE A 77 14.91 -38.67 28.88
C ILE A 77 15.83 -38.68 27.66
N GLU A 78 16.88 -39.52 27.68
CA GLU A 78 17.86 -39.59 26.59
C GLU A 78 17.24 -40.16 25.31
N ALA A 79 16.44 -41.21 25.43
CA ALA A 79 15.79 -41.86 24.29
C ALA A 79 14.83 -40.92 23.56
N LEU A 80 14.01 -40.16 24.30
CA LEU A 80 13.10 -39.18 23.72
C LEU A 80 13.85 -38.01 23.08
N THR A 81 14.92 -37.53 23.72
CA THR A 81 15.75 -36.45 23.16
C THR A 81 16.34 -36.86 21.81
N LEU A 82 16.94 -38.05 21.74
CA LEU A 82 17.50 -38.58 20.48
C LEU A 82 16.42 -38.83 19.43
N GLN A 83 15.25 -39.33 19.83
CA GLN A 83 14.13 -39.59 18.92
C GLN A 83 13.57 -38.31 18.32
N MET A 84 13.45 -37.24 19.11
CA MET A 84 13.00 -35.94 18.62
C MET A 84 14.02 -35.31 17.68
N LEU A 85 15.30 -35.33 18.07
CA LEU A 85 16.38 -34.88 17.19
C LEU A 85 16.36 -35.63 15.86
N HIS A 86 16.27 -36.96 15.89
CA HIS A 86 16.14 -37.82 14.71
C HIS A 86 14.92 -37.46 13.84
N TYR A 87 13.78 -37.18 14.46
CA TYR A 87 12.57 -36.77 13.75
C TYR A 87 12.78 -35.46 12.98
N HIS A 88 13.32 -34.43 13.63
CA HIS A 88 13.53 -33.12 13.01
C HIS A 88 14.61 -33.17 11.91
N ILE A 89 15.79 -33.71 12.22
CA ILE A 89 16.87 -33.79 11.24
C ILE A 89 16.53 -34.73 10.08
N GLY A 90 15.78 -35.81 10.32
CA GLY A 90 15.35 -36.73 9.28
C GLY A 90 14.42 -36.07 8.26
N ARG A 91 13.61 -35.09 8.69
CA ARG A 91 12.81 -34.27 7.76
C ARG A 91 13.68 -33.32 6.96
N LEU A 92 14.66 -32.66 7.59
CA LEU A 92 15.61 -31.80 6.88
C LEU A 92 16.44 -32.60 5.86
N ALA A 93 16.90 -33.79 6.25
CA ALA A 93 17.63 -34.71 5.38
C ALA A 93 16.79 -35.12 4.14
N LYS A 94 15.49 -35.35 4.31
CA LYS A 94 14.58 -35.62 3.17
C LYS A 94 14.50 -34.45 2.20
N VAL A 95 14.48 -33.20 2.69
CA VAL A 95 14.54 -32.00 1.83
C VAL A 95 15.84 -31.97 1.04
N ALA A 96 16.96 -32.34 1.67
CA ALA A 96 18.26 -32.51 1.05
C ALA A 96 18.38 -33.78 0.17
N ARG A 97 17.27 -34.48 -0.11
CA ARG A 97 17.20 -35.74 -0.88
C ARG A 97 18.05 -36.89 -0.31
N ILE A 98 18.21 -36.91 1.00
CA ILE A 98 18.81 -38.01 1.75
C ILE A 98 17.67 -38.86 2.32
N GLU A 99 17.23 -39.86 1.56
CA GLU A 99 16.08 -40.69 1.93
C GLU A 99 16.38 -41.68 3.06
N SER A 100 17.65 -42.04 3.23
CA SER A 100 18.08 -43.10 4.14
C SER A 100 18.66 -42.58 5.47
N PHE A 101 18.17 -41.49 6.04
CA PHE A 101 18.65 -41.02 7.35
C PHE A 101 18.20 -41.97 8.47
N THR A 102 19.10 -42.32 9.39
CA THR A 102 18.86 -43.33 10.43
C THR A 102 19.37 -42.88 11.80
N MET A 103 18.94 -43.55 12.86
CA MET A 103 19.45 -43.31 14.21
C MET A 103 20.97 -43.54 14.35
N GLN A 104 21.57 -44.36 13.49
CA GLN A 104 23.02 -44.57 13.47
C GLN A 104 23.77 -43.28 13.10
N ASP A 105 23.17 -42.42 12.28
CA ASP A 105 23.75 -41.13 11.91
C ASP A 105 23.90 -40.17 13.10
N LEU A 106 23.19 -40.42 14.20
CA LEU A 106 23.26 -39.65 15.44
C LEU A 106 24.08 -40.34 16.53
N THR A 107 23.95 -41.66 16.63
CA THR A 107 24.52 -42.44 17.74
C THR A 107 25.89 -43.01 17.43
N ARG A 108 26.17 -43.31 16.16
CA ARG A 108 27.43 -43.90 15.66
C ARG A 108 27.76 -43.34 14.27
N PRO A 109 28.01 -42.03 14.16
CA PRO A 109 28.21 -41.40 12.87
C PRO A 109 29.47 -41.93 12.17
N GLU A 110 29.39 -42.12 10.85
CA GLU A 110 30.52 -42.50 9.99
C GLU A 110 31.02 -41.27 9.24
N GLY A 111 32.34 -41.03 9.15
CA GLY A 111 32.89 -39.80 8.57
C GLY A 111 32.42 -39.50 7.14
N LEU A 112 32.51 -40.49 6.23
CA LEU A 112 32.06 -40.33 4.84
C LEU A 112 30.56 -40.03 4.74
N ARG A 113 29.77 -40.68 5.58
CA ARG A 113 28.31 -40.56 5.58
C ARG A 113 27.86 -39.22 6.17
N THR A 114 28.50 -38.80 7.26
CA THR A 114 28.29 -37.48 7.89
C THR A 114 28.63 -36.37 6.92
N ARG A 115 29.79 -36.45 6.24
CA ARG A 115 30.18 -35.48 5.20
C ARG A 115 29.14 -35.38 4.10
N LYS A 116 28.60 -36.52 3.64
CA LYS A 116 27.56 -36.56 2.62
C LYS A 116 26.27 -35.88 3.10
N ILE A 117 25.85 -36.15 4.33
CA ILE A 117 24.65 -35.54 4.91
C ILE A 117 24.81 -34.03 4.99
N LEU A 118 25.92 -33.56 5.55
CA LEU A 118 26.23 -32.13 5.68
C LEU A 118 26.33 -31.45 4.31
N SER A 119 26.96 -32.09 3.32
CA SER A 119 27.04 -31.55 1.95
C SER A 119 25.65 -31.37 1.33
N GLY A 120 24.75 -32.34 1.52
CA GLY A 120 23.38 -32.26 1.00
C GLY A 120 22.59 -31.12 1.66
N ILE A 121 22.66 -31.02 2.98
CA ILE A 121 21.94 -29.99 3.75
C ILE A 121 22.49 -28.59 3.40
N HIS A 122 23.81 -28.43 3.35
CA HIS A 122 24.43 -27.15 2.97
C HIS A 122 24.05 -26.73 1.54
N ASN A 123 23.96 -27.68 0.60
CA ASN A 123 23.49 -27.36 -0.76
C ASN A 123 22.04 -26.83 -0.78
N VAL A 124 21.17 -27.32 0.12
CA VAL A 124 19.82 -26.75 0.28
C VAL A 124 19.90 -25.33 0.84
N MET A 125 20.75 -25.09 1.83
CA MET A 125 20.97 -23.76 2.42
C MET A 125 21.40 -22.74 1.36
N LEU A 126 22.38 -23.08 0.52
CA LEU A 126 22.83 -22.23 -0.58
C LEU A 126 21.70 -21.95 -1.58
N CYS A 127 20.88 -22.96 -1.90
CA CYS A 127 19.73 -22.80 -2.77
C CYS A 127 18.71 -21.81 -2.16
N MET A 128 18.42 -21.93 -0.86
CA MET A 128 17.53 -21.00 -0.16
C MET A 128 18.09 -19.58 -0.21
N GLN A 129 19.37 -19.39 0.12
CA GLN A 129 20.04 -18.08 0.07
C GLN A 129 20.00 -17.44 -1.33
N GLN A 130 20.17 -18.22 -2.40
CA GLN A 130 20.07 -17.70 -3.78
C GLN A 130 18.63 -17.27 -4.14
N HIS A 131 17.63 -17.90 -3.54
CA HIS A 131 16.23 -17.57 -3.74
C HIS A 131 15.70 -16.53 -2.75
N ASP A 132 16.44 -16.21 -1.69
CA ASP A 132 16.07 -15.24 -0.66
C ASP A 132 15.82 -13.85 -1.24
N GLU A 133 16.58 -13.37 -2.22
CA GLU A 133 16.30 -12.06 -2.83
C GLU A 133 14.92 -12.01 -3.53
N VAL A 134 14.50 -13.11 -4.14
CA VAL A 134 13.20 -13.20 -4.84
C VAL A 134 12.08 -13.32 -3.82
N LEU A 135 12.30 -14.12 -2.78
CA LEU A 135 11.39 -14.27 -1.64
C LEU A 135 11.23 -12.95 -0.88
N GLU A 136 12.32 -12.25 -0.57
CA GLU A 136 12.33 -10.98 0.14
C GLU A 136 11.60 -9.90 -0.64
N LYS A 137 11.84 -9.79 -1.96
CA LYS A 137 11.08 -8.87 -2.83
C LYS A 137 9.59 -9.18 -2.82
N THR A 138 9.22 -10.46 -2.78
CA THR A 138 7.82 -10.89 -2.76
C THR A 138 7.18 -10.63 -1.39
N MET A 139 7.90 -10.90 -0.30
CA MET A 139 7.46 -10.64 1.07
C MET A 139 7.29 -9.14 1.33
N LYS A 140 8.23 -8.29 0.89
CA LYS A 140 8.11 -6.84 0.97
C LYS A 140 6.86 -6.34 0.23
N LYS A 141 6.62 -6.82 -1.00
CA LYS A 141 5.38 -6.48 -1.73
C LYS A 141 4.12 -6.93 -1.00
N SER A 142 4.16 -8.11 -0.37
CA SER A 142 3.05 -8.63 0.43
C SER A 142 2.78 -7.81 1.69
N GLN A 143 3.83 -7.30 2.34
CA GLN A 143 3.73 -6.43 3.53
C GLN A 143 3.30 -4.99 3.19
N GLU A 144 3.72 -4.46 2.05
CA GLU A 144 3.32 -3.12 1.59
C GLU A 144 1.87 -3.07 1.05
N ALA A 145 1.31 -4.20 0.64
CA ALA A 145 -0.04 -4.28 0.09
C ALA A 145 -1.13 -3.76 1.08
N PRO A 146 -1.20 -4.22 2.34
CA PRO A 146 -2.20 -3.73 3.29
C PRO A 146 -2.02 -2.25 3.64
N GLU A 147 -0.78 -1.75 3.71
CA GLU A 147 -0.53 -0.33 3.96
C GLU A 147 -1.04 0.54 2.80
N ARG A 148 -0.81 0.12 1.55
CA ARG A 148 -1.36 0.79 0.37
C ARG A 148 -2.88 0.72 0.31
N GLU A 149 -3.46 -0.42 0.68
CA GLU A 149 -4.91 -0.60 0.74
C GLU A 149 -5.53 0.38 1.75
N ALA A 150 -4.99 0.46 2.97
CA ALA A 150 -5.45 1.40 3.99
C ALA A 150 -5.31 2.87 3.56
N GLN A 151 -4.23 3.23 2.87
CA GLN A 151 -4.04 4.59 2.33
C GLN A 151 -5.10 4.93 1.28
N LEU A 152 -5.37 4.01 0.35
CA LEU A 152 -6.37 4.20 -0.70
C LEU A 152 -7.80 4.26 -0.15
N GLU A 153 -8.12 3.46 0.87
CA GLU A 153 -9.40 3.53 1.57
C GLU A 153 -9.61 4.89 2.23
N TYR A 154 -8.58 5.41 2.89
CA TYR A 154 -8.63 6.74 3.49
C TYR A 154 -8.81 7.86 2.45
N GLU A 155 -8.08 7.81 1.33
CA GLU A 155 -8.26 8.76 0.22
C GLU A 155 -9.65 8.67 -0.40
N LEU A 156 -10.19 7.46 -0.58
CA LEU A 156 -11.55 7.25 -1.07
C LEU A 156 -12.59 7.89 -0.16
N GLU A 157 -12.45 7.73 1.15
CA GLU A 157 -13.38 8.32 2.12
C GLU A 157 -13.32 9.84 2.11
N GLN A 158 -12.12 10.43 2.01
CA GLN A 158 -11.97 11.88 1.86
C GLN A 158 -12.64 12.41 0.59
N ILE A 159 -12.48 11.70 -0.53
CA ILE A 159 -13.09 12.10 -1.81
C ILE A 159 -14.61 11.97 -1.72
N ARG A 160 -15.14 10.91 -1.11
CA ARG A 160 -16.58 10.73 -0.90
C ARG A 160 -17.17 11.85 -0.05
N SER A 161 -16.54 12.19 1.07
CA SER A 161 -16.97 13.30 1.93
C SER A 161 -17.04 14.62 1.15
N LYS A 162 -16.01 14.94 0.36
CA LYS A 162 -16.01 16.15 -0.49
C LYS A 162 -17.11 16.13 -1.55
N LEU A 163 -17.40 14.95 -2.10
CA LEU A 163 -18.44 14.80 -3.11
C LEU A 163 -19.83 15.03 -2.49
N ASP A 164 -20.06 14.53 -1.28
CA ASP A 164 -21.29 14.75 -0.53
C ASP A 164 -21.46 16.23 -0.10
N GLU A 165 -20.38 16.88 0.33
CA GLU A 165 -20.37 18.33 0.61
C GLU A 165 -20.76 19.16 -0.62
N LEU A 166 -20.10 18.90 -1.76
CA LEU A 166 -20.40 19.60 -3.01
C LEU A 166 -21.82 19.30 -3.51
N ALA A 167 -22.31 18.07 -3.32
CA ALA A 167 -23.68 17.72 -3.66
C ALA A 167 -24.67 18.53 -2.80
N TYR A 168 -24.43 18.62 -1.49
CA TYR A 168 -25.24 19.40 -0.57
C TYR A 168 -25.24 20.90 -0.91
N GLU A 169 -24.06 21.50 -1.14
CA GLU A 169 -23.93 22.90 -1.55
C GLU A 169 -24.71 23.17 -2.84
N ARG A 170 -24.57 22.29 -3.84
CA ARG A 170 -25.29 22.40 -5.10
C ARG A 170 -26.81 22.35 -4.91
N GLU A 171 -27.31 21.50 -4.01
CA GLU A 171 -28.73 21.44 -3.70
C GLU A 171 -29.23 22.68 -2.96
N ALA A 172 -28.42 23.23 -2.05
CA ALA A 172 -28.72 24.48 -1.35
C ALA A 172 -28.74 25.70 -2.28
N GLU A 173 -27.90 25.72 -3.32
CA GLU A 173 -27.83 26.82 -4.31
C GLU A 173 -28.92 26.77 -5.39
N LYS A 174 -29.46 25.57 -5.71
CA LYS A 174 -30.56 25.40 -6.69
C LYS A 174 -31.70 26.41 -6.56
N PRO A 175 -32.32 26.65 -5.38
CA PRO A 175 -33.42 27.60 -5.25
C PRO A 175 -33.00 29.04 -5.55
N GLN A 176 -31.81 29.45 -5.11
CA GLN A 176 -31.30 30.80 -5.37
C GLN A 176 -31.05 31.02 -6.87
N ILE A 177 -30.47 30.03 -7.55
CA ILE A 177 -30.26 30.06 -9.00
C ILE A 177 -31.62 30.16 -9.72
N GLN A 178 -32.62 29.37 -9.31
CA GLN A 178 -33.96 29.42 -9.89
C GLN A 178 -34.63 30.79 -9.69
N GLU A 179 -34.52 31.38 -8.50
CA GLU A 179 -35.06 32.70 -8.20
C GLU A 179 -34.40 33.80 -9.05
N LEU A 180 -33.07 33.76 -9.17
CA LEU A 180 -32.31 34.67 -10.03
C LEU A 180 -32.67 34.50 -11.51
N GLN A 181 -32.90 33.28 -11.98
CA GLN A 181 -33.35 33.02 -13.35
C GLN A 181 -34.76 33.57 -13.61
N VAL A 182 -35.67 33.53 -12.63
CA VAL A 182 -37.00 34.15 -12.75
C VAL A 182 -36.85 35.67 -12.83
N LYS A 183 -36.12 36.29 -11.89
CA LYS A 183 -35.85 37.74 -11.89
C LYS A 183 -35.19 38.23 -13.18
N LEU A 184 -34.23 37.47 -13.71
CA LEU A 184 -33.55 37.79 -14.96
C LEU A 184 -34.52 37.74 -16.16
N ARG A 185 -35.43 36.77 -16.20
CA ARG A 185 -36.49 36.70 -17.21
C ARG A 185 -37.45 37.88 -17.11
N GLU A 186 -37.90 38.22 -15.90
CA GLU A 186 -38.77 39.38 -15.67
C GLU A 186 -38.11 40.67 -16.15
N LEU A 187 -36.86 40.91 -15.73
CA LEU A 187 -36.10 42.10 -16.11
C LEU A 187 -35.85 42.15 -17.63
N SER A 188 -35.56 41.00 -18.26
CA SER A 188 -35.39 40.90 -19.71
C SER A 188 -36.66 41.23 -20.50
N ILE A 189 -37.85 41.04 -19.90
CA ILE A 189 -39.14 41.42 -20.50
C ILE A 189 -39.43 42.90 -20.25
N GLN A 190 -39.18 43.39 -19.03
CA GLN A 190 -39.44 44.77 -18.65
C GLN A 190 -38.53 45.77 -19.37
N PHE A 191 -37.25 45.43 -19.55
CA PHE A 191 -36.27 46.36 -20.11
C PHE A 191 -36.64 46.86 -21.53
N PRO A 192 -37.03 46.00 -22.50
CA PRO A 192 -37.50 46.46 -23.80
C PRO A 192 -38.77 47.31 -23.73
N THR A 193 -39.70 47.00 -22.81
CA THR A 193 -40.95 47.78 -22.66
C THR A 193 -40.66 49.18 -22.15
N LEU A 194 -39.86 49.30 -21.08
CA LEU A 194 -39.46 50.58 -20.52
C LEU A 194 -38.64 51.40 -21.51
N ASN A 195 -37.75 50.75 -22.27
CA ASN A 195 -36.98 51.42 -23.31
C ASN A 195 -37.87 52.01 -24.42
N LYS A 196 -38.93 51.29 -24.83
CA LYS A 196 -39.93 51.82 -25.77
C LYS A 196 -40.68 53.03 -25.19
N GLU A 197 -41.06 52.99 -23.92
CA GLU A 197 -41.71 54.12 -23.24
C GLU A 197 -40.80 55.34 -23.17
N VAL A 198 -39.51 55.15 -22.83
CA VAL A 198 -38.51 56.23 -22.82
C VAL A 198 -38.38 56.86 -24.21
N LEU A 199 -38.28 56.05 -25.27
CA LEU A 199 -38.21 56.56 -26.64
C LEU A 199 -39.46 57.34 -27.03
N ALA A 200 -40.65 56.84 -26.70
CA ALA A 200 -41.92 57.53 -26.96
C ALA A 200 -42.03 58.87 -26.21
N LEU A 201 -41.63 58.91 -24.94
CA LEU A 201 -41.60 60.13 -24.14
C LEU A 201 -40.57 61.14 -24.68
N GLN A 202 -39.43 60.68 -25.17
CA GLN A 202 -38.44 61.54 -25.83
C GLN A 202 -39.03 62.19 -27.08
N GLU A 203 -39.71 61.42 -27.94
CA GLU A 203 -40.37 61.93 -29.13
C GLU A 203 -41.46 62.97 -28.77
N GLN A 204 -42.29 62.68 -27.76
CA GLN A 204 -43.28 63.63 -27.24
C GLN A 204 -42.63 64.91 -26.67
N ASN A 205 -41.49 64.80 -26.00
CA ASN A 205 -40.79 65.98 -25.49
C ASN A 205 -40.28 66.85 -26.65
N GLU A 206 -39.77 66.24 -27.72
CA GLU A 206 -39.35 66.95 -28.92
C GLU A 206 -40.50 67.66 -29.63
N THR A 207 -41.66 67.02 -29.78
CA THR A 207 -42.83 67.65 -30.38
C THR A 207 -43.31 68.83 -29.54
N LEU A 208 -43.46 68.66 -28.23
CA LEU A 208 -43.84 69.75 -27.31
C LEU A 208 -42.82 70.89 -27.33
N ARG A 209 -41.51 70.60 -27.43
CA ARG A 209 -40.48 71.64 -27.59
C ARG A 209 -40.65 72.42 -28.89
N LYS A 210 -40.93 71.74 -30.01
CA LYS A 210 -41.21 72.36 -31.31
C LYS A 210 -42.45 73.25 -31.24
N GLU A 211 -43.54 72.75 -30.66
CA GLU A 211 -44.78 73.51 -30.46
C GLU A 211 -44.58 74.73 -29.57
N ARG A 212 -43.91 74.57 -28.42
CA ARG A 212 -43.54 75.67 -27.52
C ARG A 212 -42.73 76.73 -28.26
N ASN A 213 -41.76 76.33 -29.07
CA ASN A 213 -40.95 77.27 -29.86
C ASN A 213 -41.81 77.99 -30.93
N ALA A 214 -42.72 77.28 -31.60
CA ALA A 214 -43.64 77.86 -32.56
C ALA A 214 -44.59 78.89 -31.91
N LEU A 215 -45.16 78.56 -30.74
CA LEU A 215 -45.98 79.47 -29.95
C LEU A 215 -45.19 80.70 -29.49
N LYS A 216 -43.94 80.53 -29.02
CA LYS A 216 -43.04 81.65 -28.69
C LYS A 216 -42.83 82.56 -29.91
N HIS A 217 -42.52 81.99 -31.08
CA HIS A 217 -42.36 82.77 -32.31
C HIS A 217 -43.65 83.50 -32.71
N ARG A 218 -44.82 82.87 -32.56
CA ARG A 218 -46.12 83.49 -32.81
C ARG A 218 -46.40 84.64 -31.83
N LEU A 219 -46.09 84.46 -30.56
CA LEU A 219 -46.24 85.47 -29.52
C LEU A 219 -45.34 86.68 -29.80
N VAL A 220 -44.06 86.46 -30.16
CA VAL A 220 -43.15 87.53 -30.60
C VAL A 220 -43.70 88.26 -31.84
N ARG A 221 -44.27 87.53 -32.81
CA ARG A 221 -44.87 88.14 -34.01
C ARG A 221 -46.09 89.01 -33.68
N ILE A 222 -46.95 88.56 -32.77
CA ILE A 222 -48.11 89.34 -32.31
C ILE A 222 -47.64 90.57 -31.54
N LEU A 223 -46.69 90.42 -30.62
CA LEU A 223 -46.10 91.55 -29.90
C LEU A 223 -45.53 92.59 -30.86
N ARG A 224 -44.76 92.18 -31.88
CA ARG A 224 -44.26 93.09 -32.93
C ARG A 224 -45.36 93.79 -33.72
N ARG A 225 -46.52 93.15 -33.94
CA ARG A 225 -47.68 93.78 -34.62
C ARG A 225 -48.41 94.78 -33.74
N ILE A 226 -48.47 94.51 -32.44
CA ILE A 226 -49.16 95.38 -31.46
C ILE A 226 -48.27 96.57 -31.05
N GLN A 227 -46.95 96.42 -31.08
CA GLN A 227 -45.98 97.48 -30.74
C GLN A 227 -46.19 98.81 -31.50
N PRO A 228 -46.37 98.85 -32.84
CA PRO A 228 -46.66 100.09 -33.55
C PRO A 228 -48.05 100.67 -33.23
N LEU A 229 -49.04 99.82 -32.91
CA LEU A 229 -50.39 100.26 -32.51
C LEU A 229 -50.39 100.93 -31.13
N LEU A 230 -49.57 100.45 -30.20
CA LEU A 230 -49.35 101.09 -28.90
C LEU A 230 -48.62 102.42 -29.04
N ILE A 231 -47.60 102.50 -29.91
CA ILE A 231 -46.86 103.74 -30.19
C ILE A 231 -47.79 104.80 -30.82
N SER A 232 -48.72 104.39 -31.69
CA SER A 232 -49.73 105.31 -32.25
C SER A 232 -50.79 105.76 -31.25
N TYR A 233 -51.03 105.01 -30.16
CA TYR A 233 -51.99 105.40 -29.12
C TYR A 233 -51.38 106.29 -28.04
N THR A 234 -50.04 106.31 -27.92
CA THR A 234 -49.30 107.19 -26.99
C THR A 234 -48.94 108.56 -27.59
N PHE A 235 -49.29 108.81 -28.85
CA PHE A 235 -49.06 110.09 -29.56
C PHE A 235 -50.36 110.83 -29.95
N LEU A 236 -51.48 110.47 -29.30
CA LEU A 236 -52.75 111.20 -29.28
C LEU A 236 -53.05 111.60 -27.83
#